data_AF-A0A388Q5C3-F1
#
_entry.id   AF-A0A388Q5C3-F1
#
_cell.length_a   1.000
_cell.length_b   1.000
_cell.length_c   1.000
_cell.angle_alpha   90.00
_cell.angle_beta   90.00
_cell.angle_gamma   90.00
#
_symmetry.space_group_name_H-M   'P 1'
#
loop_
_entity.id
_entity.type
_entity.pdbx_description
1 polymer ?
#
loop_
_entity_poly.entity_id
_entity_poly.type
_entity_poly.pdbx_seq_one_letter_code
_entity_poly.pdbx_strand_id
1 'polypeptide(L)'
;MSQYPYVPYGTTVHGQEEIDAVVNVLKTTTQMSKHVRELEEKVASLYNKKYGIGVNSGSSALYLAADLLNYEAGAEIITPALTFSTTVAPLVKKGWVPAFVDVAEGTYNTDVNKVEEMITSKTKAMVIPNLIGNLPDWKQLREIADKYNLFVLEDSADTLGAEIDGASSGRYTDMSTTSFYGSHIINCGGNGGMLCVNREDHLNRGKLLRSWGRSSSLFVEAKRSKTVSMSKLMASLTMQSLYLKNRVIISSRLKWVPPSASCS
;
A
#
# COMPACT_ATOMS: atom_id res chain seq x y z
N MET A 1 -4.15 -41.07 2.37
CA MET A 1 -3.76 -39.92 1.53
C MET A 1 -4.76 -39.80 0.40
N SER A 2 -5.23 -38.58 0.10
CA SER A 2 -6.17 -38.31 -1.01
C SER A 2 -5.63 -38.88 -2.32
N GLN A 3 -6.52 -39.47 -3.13
CA GLN A 3 -6.21 -39.97 -4.49
C GLN A 3 -5.84 -38.82 -5.45
N TYR A 4 -6.19 -37.58 -5.12
CA TYR A 4 -5.91 -36.39 -5.90
C TYR A 4 -4.85 -35.51 -5.24
N PRO A 5 -3.97 -34.86 -6.03
CA PRO A 5 -3.03 -33.88 -5.50
C PRO A 5 -3.81 -32.70 -4.91
N TYR A 6 -3.47 -32.32 -3.67
CA TYR A 6 -3.99 -31.10 -3.06
C TYR A 6 -3.27 -29.90 -3.68
N VAL A 7 -4.03 -29.03 -4.35
CA VAL A 7 -3.52 -27.80 -4.97
C VAL A 7 -4.04 -26.60 -4.17
N PRO A 8 -3.27 -26.06 -3.22
CA PRO A 8 -3.67 -24.87 -2.50
C PRO A 8 -3.62 -23.64 -3.42
N TYR A 9 -4.51 -22.66 -3.18
CA TYR A 9 -4.51 -21.40 -3.93
C TYR A 9 -3.26 -20.52 -3.66
N GLY A 10 -2.57 -20.76 -2.54
CA GLY A 10 -1.35 -20.06 -2.14
C GLY A 10 -0.50 -20.90 -1.18
N THR A 11 0.81 -20.66 -1.18
CA THR A 11 1.77 -21.38 -0.33
C THR A 11 2.82 -20.45 0.26
N THR A 12 3.53 -20.90 1.29
CA THR A 12 4.68 -20.18 1.82
C THR A 12 5.87 -20.28 0.86
N VAL A 13 6.46 -19.14 0.51
CA VAL A 13 7.58 -19.02 -0.45
C VAL A 13 8.92 -18.68 0.20
N HIS A 14 9.05 -18.85 1.53
CA HIS A 14 10.25 -18.49 2.27
C HIS A 14 11.34 -19.56 2.20
N GLY A 15 12.58 -19.15 1.91
CA GLY A 15 13.77 -19.98 2.01
C GLY A 15 14.49 -19.82 3.35
N GLN A 16 15.66 -20.46 3.46
CA GLN A 16 16.49 -20.39 4.67
C GLN A 16 16.96 -18.96 4.97
N GLU A 17 17.19 -18.13 3.94
CA GLU A 17 17.61 -16.74 4.09
C GLU A 17 16.57 -15.91 4.87
N GLU A 18 15.27 -16.07 4.56
CA GLU A 18 14.19 -15.42 5.29
C GLU A 18 14.07 -15.94 6.73
N ILE A 19 14.25 -17.25 6.94
CA ILE A 19 14.21 -17.87 8.27
C ILE A 19 15.35 -17.33 9.15
N ASP A 20 16.57 -17.28 8.63
CA ASP A 20 17.74 -16.79 9.36
C ASP A 20 17.61 -15.30 9.69
N ALA A 21 17.06 -14.52 8.75
CA ALA A 21 16.71 -13.12 8.98
C ALA A 21 15.75 -12.95 10.16
N VAL A 22 14.71 -13.78 10.24
CA VAL A 22 13.76 -13.82 11.35
C VAL A 22 14.45 -14.16 12.66
N VAL A 23 15.25 -15.23 12.68
CA VAL A 23 15.98 -15.66 13.88
C VAL A 23 16.92 -14.56 14.36
N ASN A 24 17.60 -13.86 13.45
CA ASN A 24 18.48 -12.75 13.80
C ASN A 24 17.72 -11.58 14.45
N VAL A 25 16.55 -11.20 13.92
CA VAL A 25 15.69 -10.15 14.52
C VAL A 25 15.27 -10.55 15.94
N LEU A 26 14.86 -11.81 16.15
CA LEU A 26 14.51 -12.32 17.47
C LEU A 26 15.67 -12.29 18.47
N LYS A 27 16.90 -12.53 17.99
CA LYS A 27 18.11 -12.49 18.81
C LYS A 27 18.62 -11.06 19.10
N THR A 28 18.16 -10.06 18.36
CA THR A 28 18.71 -8.69 18.43
C THR A 28 17.68 -7.67 18.90
N THR A 29 16.68 -7.33 18.07
CA THR A 29 15.61 -6.43 18.44
C THR A 29 14.39 -6.62 17.54
N THR A 30 13.21 -6.61 18.14
CA THR A 30 11.92 -6.64 17.44
C THR A 30 11.35 -5.25 17.16
N GLN A 31 12.06 -4.19 17.58
CA GLN A 31 11.66 -2.82 17.30
C GLN A 31 11.90 -2.46 15.83
N MET A 32 11.06 -1.56 15.29
CA MET A 32 11.25 -1.02 13.95
C MET A 32 12.61 -0.31 13.88
N SER A 33 13.45 -0.75 12.95
CA SER A 33 14.86 -0.33 12.88
C SER A 33 15.35 -0.30 11.43
N LYS A 34 16.65 -0.53 11.20
CA LYS A 34 17.28 -0.42 9.87
C LYS A 34 16.60 -1.27 8.80
N HIS A 35 16.14 -2.47 9.14
CA HIS A 35 15.53 -3.38 8.17
C HIS A 35 14.18 -2.92 7.67
N VAL A 36 13.41 -2.24 8.53
CA VAL A 36 12.16 -1.61 8.11
C VAL A 36 12.45 -0.46 7.15
N ARG A 37 13.43 0.39 7.45
CA ARG A 37 13.81 1.51 6.58
C ARG A 37 14.32 1.04 5.21
N GLU A 38 15.19 0.03 5.20
CA GLU A 38 15.68 -0.60 3.96
C GLU A 38 14.51 -1.14 3.11
N LEU A 39 13.49 -1.72 3.75
CA LEU A 39 12.29 -2.19 3.06
C LEU A 39 11.42 -1.03 2.56
N GLU A 40 11.20 -0.01 3.39
CA GLU A 40 10.44 1.21 3.04
C GLU A 40 11.03 1.89 1.80
N GLU A 41 12.35 2.08 1.76
CA GLU A 41 13.06 2.69 0.63
C GLU A 41 12.92 1.86 -0.65
N LYS A 42 13.15 0.55 -0.57
CA LYS A 42 13.04 -0.35 -1.72
C LYS A 42 11.62 -0.41 -2.27
N VAL A 43 10.61 -0.59 -1.42
CA VAL A 43 9.22 -0.67 -1.88
C VAL A 43 8.74 0.68 -2.42
N ALA A 44 9.11 1.80 -1.80
CA ALA A 44 8.77 3.12 -2.33
C ALA A 44 9.32 3.33 -3.75
N SER A 45 10.56 2.89 -4.01
CA SER A 45 11.14 2.96 -5.36
C SER A 45 10.38 2.14 -6.41
N LEU A 46 9.81 0.99 -6.04
CA LEU A 46 8.98 0.17 -6.95
C LEU A 46 7.70 0.89 -7.40
N TYR A 47 7.20 1.82 -6.59
CA TYR A 47 6.02 2.64 -6.89
C TYR A 47 6.37 4.05 -7.42
N ASN A 48 7.64 4.29 -7.75
CA ASN A 48 8.13 5.62 -8.13
C ASN A 48 7.75 6.70 -7.07
N LYS A 49 7.83 6.34 -5.78
CA LYS A 49 7.56 7.24 -4.66
C LYS A 49 8.83 7.58 -3.91
N LYS A 50 8.86 8.76 -3.31
CA LYS A 50 10.01 9.22 -2.50
C LYS A 50 10.13 8.51 -1.16
N TYR A 51 9.01 8.16 -0.53
CA TYR A 51 8.99 7.65 0.84
C TYR A 51 8.03 6.48 1.02
N GLY A 52 8.42 5.50 1.84
CA GLY A 52 7.59 4.41 2.29
C GLY A 52 7.27 4.52 3.79
N ILE A 53 6.07 4.12 4.17
CA ILE A 53 5.61 4.04 5.56
C ILE A 53 5.08 2.62 5.78
N GLY A 54 5.92 1.75 6.37
CA GLY A 54 5.55 0.36 6.63
C GLY A 54 4.48 0.25 7.71
N VAL A 55 3.47 -0.59 7.53
CA VAL A 55 2.36 -0.80 8.47
C VAL A 55 2.10 -2.30 8.63
N ASN A 56 1.23 -2.69 9.56
CA ASN A 56 1.01 -4.11 9.89
C ASN A 56 0.11 -4.86 8.87
N SER A 57 -0.56 -4.16 7.94
CA SER A 57 -1.37 -4.77 6.89
C SER A 57 -1.61 -3.78 5.73
N GLY A 58 -1.99 -4.28 4.55
CA GLY A 58 -2.46 -3.43 3.45
C GLY A 58 -3.70 -2.60 3.83
N SER A 59 -4.63 -3.19 4.58
CA SER A 59 -5.81 -2.49 5.11
C SER A 59 -5.43 -1.29 5.97
N SER A 60 -4.42 -1.44 6.82
CA SER A 60 -3.88 -0.36 7.64
C SER A 60 -3.22 0.74 6.82
N ALA A 61 -2.65 0.40 5.66
CA ALA A 61 -2.08 1.39 4.75
C ALA A 61 -3.19 2.27 4.15
N LEU A 62 -4.33 1.67 3.80
CA LEU A 62 -5.52 2.39 3.31
C LEU A 62 -6.14 3.27 4.39
N TYR A 63 -6.25 2.78 5.63
CA TYR A 63 -6.67 3.61 6.76
C TYR A 63 -5.74 4.80 7.00
N LEU A 64 -4.42 4.56 6.96
CA LEU A 64 -3.43 5.62 7.12
C LEU A 64 -3.53 6.65 5.99
N ALA A 65 -3.71 6.21 4.74
CA ALA A 65 -3.89 7.10 3.60
C ALA A 65 -5.14 7.99 3.79
N ALA A 66 -6.26 7.40 4.21
CA ALA A 66 -7.48 8.14 4.49
C ALA A 66 -7.30 9.16 5.65
N ASP A 67 -6.54 8.82 6.68
CA ASP A 67 -6.22 9.74 7.78
C ASP A 67 -5.27 10.87 7.37
N LEU A 68 -4.41 10.66 6.37
CA LEU A 68 -3.56 11.71 5.82
C LEU A 68 -4.32 12.67 4.90
N LEU A 69 -5.24 12.14 4.07
CA LEU A 69 -6.06 12.95 3.17
C LEU A 69 -7.08 13.80 3.93
N ASN A 70 -7.70 13.22 4.97
CA ASN A 70 -8.54 13.93 5.94
C ASN A 70 -9.54 14.95 5.36
N TYR A 71 -10.19 14.60 4.25
CA TYR A 71 -11.31 15.37 3.71
C TYR A 71 -12.49 15.43 4.70
N GLU A 72 -13.34 16.42 4.49
CA GLU A 72 -14.60 16.60 5.20
C GLU A 72 -15.55 15.41 5.03
N ALA A 73 -16.40 15.16 6.05
CA ALA A 73 -17.48 14.19 5.92
C ALA A 73 -18.41 14.58 4.77
N GLY A 74 -18.88 13.58 4.02
CA GLY A 74 -19.66 13.78 2.80
C GLY A 74 -18.82 14.00 1.53
N ALA A 75 -17.49 14.07 1.62
CA ALA A 75 -16.62 14.02 0.45
C ALA A 75 -16.85 12.73 -0.35
N GLU A 76 -16.92 12.85 -1.67
CA GLU A 76 -17.13 11.71 -2.56
C GLU A 76 -15.79 11.17 -3.06
N ILE A 77 -15.67 9.84 -3.02
CA ILE A 77 -14.46 9.11 -3.40
C ILE A 77 -14.83 8.03 -4.40
N ILE A 78 -14.30 8.12 -5.61
CA ILE A 78 -14.57 7.15 -6.67
C ILE A 78 -13.79 5.86 -6.38
N THR A 79 -14.45 4.71 -6.46
CA THR A 79 -13.86 3.38 -6.27
C THR A 79 -14.75 2.33 -6.96
N PRO A 80 -14.22 1.19 -7.44
CA PRO A 80 -15.08 0.20 -8.08
C PRO A 80 -15.95 -0.56 -7.07
N ALA A 81 -17.13 -1.03 -7.52
CA ALA A 81 -18.01 -1.88 -6.72
C ALA A 81 -17.40 -3.26 -6.44
N LEU A 82 -16.64 -3.79 -7.40
CA LEU A 82 -15.81 -4.98 -7.22
C LEU A 82 -14.46 -4.54 -6.65
N THR A 83 -14.22 -4.80 -5.37
CA THR A 83 -12.96 -4.56 -4.69
C THR A 83 -12.88 -5.33 -3.38
N PHE A 84 -11.73 -5.32 -2.71
CA PHE A 84 -11.61 -5.84 -1.35
C PHE A 84 -12.26 -4.87 -0.35
N SER A 85 -12.93 -5.42 0.67
CA SER A 85 -13.73 -4.62 1.62
C SER A 85 -12.95 -3.47 2.28
N THR A 86 -11.64 -3.64 2.51
CA THR A 86 -10.82 -2.62 3.18
C THR A 86 -10.35 -1.49 2.28
N THR A 87 -10.65 -1.52 0.98
CA THR A 87 -10.57 -0.35 0.09
C THR A 87 -11.70 0.64 0.41
N VAL A 88 -12.89 0.13 0.75
CA VAL A 88 -14.08 0.94 1.06
C VAL A 88 -14.19 1.30 2.54
N ALA A 89 -13.80 0.39 3.45
CA ALA A 89 -13.98 0.56 4.88
C ALA A 89 -13.37 1.86 5.47
N PRO A 90 -12.19 2.34 5.04
CA PRO A 90 -11.66 3.63 5.46
C PRO A 90 -12.53 4.81 5.04
N LEU A 91 -13.10 4.76 3.83
CA LEU A 91 -13.95 5.82 3.30
C LEU A 91 -15.19 5.99 4.19
N VAL A 92 -15.87 4.87 4.46
CA VAL A 92 -17.06 4.83 5.32
C VAL A 92 -16.71 5.28 6.75
N LYS A 93 -15.59 4.82 7.31
CA LYS A 93 -15.15 5.22 8.66
C LYS A 93 -14.89 6.72 8.78
N LYS A 94 -14.43 7.38 7.71
CA LYS A 94 -14.22 8.84 7.67
C LYS A 94 -15.51 9.62 7.38
N GLY A 95 -16.63 8.94 7.13
CA GLY A 95 -17.88 9.56 6.72
C GLY A 95 -17.86 10.06 5.28
N TRP A 96 -16.94 9.55 4.46
CA TRP A 96 -16.90 9.81 3.01
C TRP A 96 -17.89 8.92 2.29
N VAL A 97 -18.32 9.36 1.11
CA VAL A 97 -19.29 8.67 0.26
C VAL A 97 -18.53 7.92 -0.84
N PRO A 98 -18.53 6.57 -0.86
CA PRO A 98 -18.00 5.81 -1.99
C PRO A 98 -18.91 6.01 -3.22
N ALA A 99 -18.38 6.64 -4.26
CA ALA A 99 -19.02 6.77 -5.56
C ALA A 99 -18.62 5.56 -6.41
N PHE A 100 -19.47 4.53 -6.38
CA PHE A 100 -19.16 3.25 -7.01
C PHE A 100 -19.21 3.31 -8.54
N VAL A 101 -18.15 2.83 -9.18
CA VAL A 101 -18.08 2.59 -10.62
C VAL A 101 -18.10 1.08 -10.85
N ASP A 102 -18.69 0.63 -11.96
CA ASP A 102 -18.62 -0.77 -12.34
C ASP A 102 -17.22 -1.14 -12.87
N VAL A 103 -16.95 -2.44 -13.05
CA VAL A 103 -15.70 -2.92 -13.67
C VAL A 103 -15.88 -3.22 -15.15
N ALA A 104 -14.81 -3.08 -15.93
CA ALA A 104 -14.81 -3.47 -17.33
C ALA A 104 -14.80 -5.00 -17.44
N GLU A 105 -15.69 -5.52 -18.28
CA GLU A 105 -15.88 -6.96 -18.49
C GLU A 105 -14.57 -7.65 -18.86
N GLY A 106 -14.31 -8.81 -18.25
CA GLY A 106 -13.10 -9.60 -18.49
C GLY A 106 -11.80 -9.02 -17.90
N THR A 107 -11.81 -7.79 -17.37
CA THR A 107 -10.60 -7.16 -16.80
C THR A 107 -10.56 -7.22 -15.27
N TYR A 108 -11.74 -7.29 -14.64
CA TYR A 108 -11.97 -7.09 -13.19
C TYR A 108 -11.51 -5.73 -12.64
N ASN A 109 -11.11 -4.79 -13.50
CA ASN A 109 -10.64 -3.47 -13.12
C ASN A 109 -11.72 -2.41 -13.39
N THR A 110 -11.64 -1.27 -12.71
CA THR A 110 -12.56 -0.14 -12.87
C THR A 110 -12.77 0.20 -14.35
N ASP A 111 -14.04 0.29 -14.77
CA ASP A 111 -14.39 0.75 -16.12
C ASP A 111 -14.15 2.25 -16.23
N VAL A 112 -13.00 2.62 -16.81
CA VAL A 112 -12.55 4.02 -16.89
C VAL A 112 -13.51 4.89 -17.67
N ASN A 113 -14.26 4.33 -18.63
CA ASN A 113 -15.21 5.07 -19.45
C ASN A 113 -16.42 5.55 -18.64
N LYS A 114 -16.72 4.92 -17.49
CA LYS A 114 -17.82 5.28 -16.60
C LYS A 114 -17.40 6.20 -15.45
N VAL A 115 -16.10 6.49 -15.31
CA VAL A 115 -15.56 7.26 -14.17
C VAL A 115 -16.03 8.72 -14.22
N GLU A 116 -15.95 9.38 -15.37
CA GLU A 116 -16.33 10.80 -15.49
C GLU A 116 -17.81 11.05 -15.13
N GLU A 117 -18.69 10.08 -15.41
CA GLU A 117 -20.13 10.15 -15.11
C GLU A 117 -20.42 10.18 -13.60
N MET A 118 -19.50 9.66 -12.78
CA MET A 118 -19.63 9.62 -11.32
C MET A 118 -19.05 10.86 -10.63
N ILE A 119 -18.44 11.78 -11.38
CA ILE A 119 -17.83 13.00 -10.81
C ILE A 119 -18.90 14.05 -10.54
N THR A 120 -18.88 14.58 -9.32
CA THR A 120 -19.71 15.71 -8.88
C THR A 120 -18.83 16.81 -8.28
N SER A 121 -19.44 17.91 -7.85
CA SER A 121 -18.73 18.97 -7.12
C SER A 121 -18.20 18.53 -5.74
N LYS A 122 -18.63 17.37 -5.23
CA LYS A 122 -18.17 16.79 -3.97
C LYS A 122 -17.04 15.78 -4.15
N THR A 123 -16.74 15.36 -5.38
CA THR A 123 -15.69 14.37 -5.65
C THR A 123 -14.32 14.98 -5.34
N LYS A 124 -13.54 14.30 -4.48
CA LYS A 124 -12.20 14.75 -4.06
C LYS A 124 -11.09 13.84 -4.53
N ALA A 125 -11.36 12.55 -4.68
CA ALA A 125 -10.33 11.57 -4.96
C ALA A 125 -10.88 10.32 -5.65
N MET A 126 -9.96 9.52 -6.17
CA MET A 126 -10.18 8.16 -6.61
C MET A 126 -9.30 7.22 -5.78
N VAL A 127 -9.89 6.13 -5.29
CA VAL A 127 -9.18 5.03 -4.63
C VAL A 127 -9.41 3.78 -5.47
N ILE A 128 -8.45 3.46 -6.33
CA ILE A 128 -8.61 2.44 -7.37
C ILE A 128 -7.70 1.25 -7.07
N PRO A 129 -8.25 0.04 -6.92
CA PRO A 129 -7.46 -1.17 -6.79
C PRO A 129 -6.94 -1.67 -8.14
N ASN A 130 -5.78 -2.31 -8.09
CA ASN A 130 -5.28 -3.18 -9.15
C ASN A 130 -5.64 -4.61 -8.79
N LEU A 131 -6.66 -5.18 -9.42
CA LEU A 131 -7.24 -6.44 -8.98
C LEU A 131 -6.63 -7.65 -9.70
N ILE A 132 -6.36 -8.71 -8.92
CA ILE A 132 -6.01 -10.04 -9.43
C ILE A 132 -4.78 -10.00 -10.35
N GLY A 133 -3.80 -9.15 -10.00
CA GLY A 133 -2.55 -9.01 -10.76
C GLY A 133 -2.67 -8.19 -12.04
N ASN A 134 -3.83 -7.61 -12.35
CA ASN A 134 -4.05 -6.78 -13.53
C ASN A 134 -4.07 -5.28 -13.18
N LEU A 135 -3.79 -4.42 -14.16
CA LEU A 135 -3.81 -2.97 -14.00
C LEU A 135 -5.01 -2.33 -14.72
N PRO A 136 -5.71 -1.35 -14.13
CA PRO A 136 -6.64 -0.50 -14.87
C PRO A 136 -5.87 0.39 -15.86
N ASP A 137 -6.58 1.08 -16.75
CA ASP A 137 -5.96 2.11 -17.60
C ASP A 137 -5.59 3.34 -16.75
N TRP A 138 -4.42 3.24 -16.10
CA TRP A 138 -3.88 4.28 -15.24
C TRP A 138 -3.56 5.57 -15.99
N LYS A 139 -3.28 5.48 -17.29
CA LYS A 139 -3.02 6.67 -18.10
C LYS A 139 -4.31 7.48 -18.26
N GLN A 140 -5.39 6.84 -18.68
CA GLN A 140 -6.68 7.50 -18.82
C GLN A 140 -7.25 7.94 -17.45
N LEU A 141 -7.08 7.14 -16.39
CA LEU A 141 -7.47 7.55 -15.02
C LEU A 141 -6.70 8.79 -14.55
N ARG A 142 -5.39 8.88 -14.82
CA ARG A 142 -4.60 10.07 -14.49
C ARG A 142 -5.08 11.30 -15.28
N GLU A 143 -5.36 11.15 -16.57
CA GLU A 143 -5.89 12.24 -17.41
C GLU A 143 -7.21 12.79 -16.85
N ILE A 144 -8.14 11.90 -16.45
CA ILE A 144 -9.40 12.28 -15.78
C ILE A 144 -9.09 12.99 -14.46
N ALA A 145 -8.22 12.42 -13.63
CA ALA A 145 -7.87 12.99 -12.34
C ALA A 145 -7.32 14.42 -12.47
N ASP A 146 -6.47 14.66 -13.46
CA ASP A 146 -5.88 15.99 -13.70
C ASP A 146 -6.93 16.99 -14.20
N LYS A 147 -7.81 16.56 -15.11
CA LYS A 147 -8.93 17.37 -15.64
C LYS A 147 -9.86 17.87 -14.54
N TYR A 148 -10.12 17.04 -13.53
CA TYR A 148 -11.06 17.35 -12.44
C TYR A 148 -10.37 17.66 -11.09
N ASN A 149 -9.04 17.76 -11.08
CA ASN A 149 -8.23 18.01 -9.87
C ASN A 149 -8.53 17.01 -8.72
N LEU A 150 -8.58 15.71 -9.07
CA LEU A 150 -8.80 14.60 -8.14
C LEU A 150 -7.47 14.02 -7.66
N PHE A 151 -7.43 13.68 -6.37
CA PHE A 151 -6.33 12.91 -5.80
C PHE A 151 -6.43 11.44 -6.21
N VAL A 152 -5.31 10.78 -6.51
CA VAL A 152 -5.29 9.38 -6.93
C VAL A 152 -4.52 8.52 -5.93
N LEU A 153 -5.24 7.59 -5.29
CA LEU A 153 -4.68 6.54 -4.46
C LEU A 153 -4.83 5.18 -5.16
N GLU A 154 -3.70 4.53 -5.44
CA GLU A 154 -3.65 3.17 -5.94
C GLU A 154 -3.62 2.16 -4.77
N ASP A 155 -4.56 1.21 -4.80
CA ASP A 155 -4.54 0.01 -3.95
C ASP A 155 -3.88 -1.14 -4.73
N SER A 156 -2.58 -1.33 -4.49
CA SER A 156 -1.70 -2.25 -5.21
C SER A 156 -1.40 -3.50 -4.37
N ALA A 157 -2.39 -4.01 -3.64
CA ALA A 157 -2.25 -5.23 -2.85
C ALA A 157 -1.79 -6.43 -3.68
N ASP A 158 -2.30 -6.56 -4.92
CA ASP A 158 -2.04 -7.70 -5.80
C ASP A 158 -0.91 -7.46 -6.84
N THR A 159 -0.36 -6.25 -6.92
CA THR A 159 0.50 -5.83 -8.06
C THR A 159 1.78 -5.10 -7.62
N LEU A 160 2.50 -5.67 -6.65
CA LEU A 160 3.76 -5.10 -6.19
C LEU A 160 4.77 -4.90 -7.34
N GLY A 161 5.14 -3.63 -7.56
CA GLY A 161 6.14 -3.26 -8.57
C GLY A 161 5.69 -3.47 -10.01
N ALA A 162 4.38 -3.44 -10.27
CA ALA A 162 3.86 -3.52 -11.63
C ALA A 162 4.27 -2.31 -12.48
N GLU A 163 4.42 -2.56 -13.78
CA GLU A 163 4.88 -1.58 -14.76
C GLU A 163 3.89 -1.44 -15.91
N ILE A 164 3.84 -0.23 -16.47
CA ILE A 164 3.16 0.12 -17.71
C ILE A 164 4.24 0.69 -18.63
N ASP A 165 4.43 0.08 -19.80
CA ASP A 165 5.44 0.46 -20.80
C ASP A 165 6.86 0.55 -20.23
N GLY A 166 7.24 -0.40 -19.36
CA GLY A 166 8.56 -0.48 -18.74
C GLY A 166 8.83 0.57 -17.65
N ALA A 167 7.78 1.21 -17.13
CA ALA A 167 7.88 2.16 -16.02
C ALA A 167 6.82 1.85 -14.95
N SER A 168 7.15 2.09 -13.67
CA SER A 168 6.25 1.86 -12.54
C SER A 168 4.84 2.46 -12.74
N SER A 169 3.79 1.65 -12.50
CA SER A 169 2.39 2.10 -12.51
C SER A 169 2.15 3.27 -11.55
N GLY A 170 2.86 3.27 -10.42
CA GLY A 170 2.78 4.31 -9.40
C GLY A 170 3.16 5.71 -9.90
N ARG A 171 3.76 5.89 -11.08
CA ARG A 171 3.98 7.24 -11.65
C ARG A 171 2.67 7.97 -11.98
N TYR A 172 1.57 7.25 -12.16
CA TYR A 172 0.24 7.79 -12.47
C TYR A 172 -0.58 8.12 -11.22
N THR A 173 -0.02 7.93 -10.03
CA THR A 173 -0.79 8.03 -8.77
C THR A 173 -0.13 9.04 -7.84
N ASP A 174 -0.89 9.59 -6.90
CA ASP A 174 -0.37 10.50 -5.88
C ASP A 174 0.15 9.71 -4.66
N MET A 175 -0.51 8.60 -4.35
CA MET A 175 -0.12 7.61 -3.36
C MET A 175 -0.32 6.19 -3.90
N SER A 176 0.47 5.25 -3.39
CA SER A 176 0.29 3.82 -3.64
C SER A 176 0.33 3.06 -2.33
N THR A 177 -0.50 2.03 -2.20
CA THR A 177 -0.46 1.10 -1.06
C THR A 177 -0.17 -0.30 -1.54
N THR A 178 0.43 -1.12 -0.68
CA THR A 178 0.62 -2.55 -0.96
C THR A 178 0.46 -3.39 0.29
N SER A 179 0.30 -4.69 0.09
CA SER A 179 0.06 -5.67 1.13
C SER A 179 1.10 -6.79 1.08
N PHE A 180 1.51 -7.23 2.26
CA PHE A 180 2.44 -8.35 2.45
C PHE A 180 1.76 -9.51 3.19
N TYR A 181 0.45 -9.66 2.97
CA TYR A 181 -0.33 -10.81 3.44
C TYR A 181 0.16 -12.12 2.81
N GLY A 182 -0.09 -13.25 3.49
CA GLY A 182 0.48 -14.56 3.16
C GLY A 182 0.26 -15.06 1.72
N SER A 183 -0.74 -14.56 1.02
CA SER A 183 -1.04 -14.93 -0.38
C SER A 183 -0.64 -13.89 -1.43
N HIS A 184 0.01 -12.78 -1.06
CA HIS A 184 0.50 -11.79 -2.04
C HIS A 184 1.90 -12.12 -2.57
N ILE A 185 2.31 -11.42 -3.64
CA ILE A 185 3.56 -11.62 -4.41
C ILE A 185 4.79 -11.76 -3.50
N ILE A 186 4.91 -10.87 -2.51
CA ILE A 186 5.82 -11.05 -1.38
C ILE A 186 4.99 -10.98 -0.11
N ASN A 187 5.40 -11.73 0.91
CA ASN A 187 4.76 -11.65 2.19
C ASN A 187 5.77 -11.47 3.32
N CYS A 188 5.27 -10.90 4.41
CA CYS A 188 6.06 -10.52 5.56
C CYS A 188 5.81 -11.52 6.71
N GLY A 189 6.00 -12.81 6.46
CA GLY A 189 5.64 -13.85 7.44
C GLY A 189 4.13 -13.91 7.68
N GLY A 190 3.37 -13.59 6.62
CA GLY A 190 1.91 -13.62 6.61
C GLY A 190 1.20 -12.28 6.82
N ASN A 191 1.86 -11.22 7.34
CA ASN A 191 1.23 -9.92 7.57
C ASN A 191 2.17 -8.75 7.31
N GLY A 192 1.64 -7.66 6.77
CA GLY A 192 2.35 -6.40 6.56
C GLY A 192 1.70 -5.57 5.48
N GLY A 193 2.08 -4.30 5.40
CA GLY A 193 1.72 -3.42 4.29
C GLY A 193 2.60 -2.20 4.25
N MET A 194 2.39 -1.36 3.24
CA MET A 194 3.14 -0.13 3.05
C MET A 194 2.22 0.92 2.46
N LEU A 195 2.34 2.16 2.93
CA LEU A 195 1.86 3.34 2.21
C LEU A 195 3.07 4.08 1.63
N CYS A 196 3.07 4.31 0.33
CA CYS A 196 4.11 5.02 -0.40
C CYS A 196 3.63 6.40 -0.81
N VAL A 197 4.41 7.44 -0.49
CA VAL A 197 4.04 8.85 -0.61
C VAL A 197 5.18 9.68 -1.20
N ASN A 198 4.85 10.83 -1.80
CA ASN A 198 5.83 11.77 -2.33
C ASN A 198 6.10 12.99 -1.45
N ARG A 199 5.15 13.34 -0.58
CA ARG A 199 5.24 14.56 0.24
C ARG A 199 5.84 14.26 1.61
N GLU A 200 6.75 15.12 2.05
CA GLU A 200 7.45 14.98 3.34
C GLU A 200 6.49 15.17 4.54
N ASP A 201 5.49 16.05 4.41
CA ASP A 201 4.48 16.23 5.45
C ASP A 201 3.63 14.98 5.65
N HIS A 202 3.29 14.27 4.56
CA HIS A 202 2.62 12.97 4.63
C HIS A 202 3.50 11.91 5.30
N LEU A 203 4.81 11.87 4.98
CA LEU A 203 5.77 10.99 5.64
C LEU A 203 5.79 11.22 7.15
N ASN A 204 6.01 12.47 7.56
CA ASN A 204 6.15 12.83 8.97
C ASN A 204 4.85 12.56 9.74
N ARG A 205 3.71 13.00 9.20
CA ARG A 205 2.40 12.73 9.82
C ARG A 205 2.09 11.25 9.86
N GLY A 206 2.39 10.51 8.80
CA GLY A 206 2.13 9.08 8.71
C GLY A 206 2.92 8.27 9.74
N LYS A 207 4.20 8.61 9.94
CA LYS A 207 5.06 7.99 10.97
C LYS A 207 4.55 8.23 12.39
N LEU A 208 4.01 9.42 12.67
CA LEU A 208 3.36 9.73 13.94
C LEU A 208 2.12 8.86 14.14
N LEU A 209 1.22 8.84 13.16
CA LEU A 209 -0.06 8.13 13.25
C LEU A 209 0.11 6.61 13.36
N ARG A 210 1.12 6.05 12.68
CA ARG A 210 1.53 4.65 12.83
C ARG A 210 1.99 4.32 14.26
N SER A 211 2.53 5.30 14.98
CA SER A 211 3.27 5.10 16.23
C SER A 211 2.66 5.89 17.39
N TRP A 212 1.37 5.70 17.66
CA TRP A 212 0.66 6.27 18.81
C TRP A 212 0.65 7.81 18.87
N GLY A 213 0.87 8.49 17.75
CA GLY A 213 0.95 9.96 17.69
C GLY A 213 2.19 10.55 18.38
N ARG A 214 3.20 9.73 18.73
CA ARG A 214 4.36 10.17 19.51
C ARG A 214 5.36 10.91 18.64
N SER A 215 5.65 12.17 18.95
CA SER A 215 6.69 12.96 18.27
C SER A 215 8.07 12.32 18.36
N SER A 216 8.36 11.56 19.42
CA SER A 216 9.58 10.77 19.55
C SER A 216 9.81 9.79 18.38
N SER A 217 8.76 9.33 17.71
CA SER A 217 8.87 8.46 16.54
C SER A 217 9.57 9.13 15.34
N LEU A 218 9.49 10.46 15.24
CA LEU A 218 10.25 11.22 14.24
C LEU A 218 11.74 11.30 14.62
N PHE A 219 12.03 11.37 15.92
CA PHE A 219 13.40 11.56 16.44
C PHE A 219 14.19 10.25 16.57
N VAL A 220 13.52 9.13 16.89
CA VAL A 220 14.13 7.79 16.89
C VAL A 220 14.70 7.45 15.51
N GLU A 221 14.14 8.04 14.45
CA GLU A 221 14.65 7.91 13.09
C GLU A 221 15.62 9.05 12.68
N ALA A 222 15.47 10.26 13.24
CA ALA A 222 16.24 11.43 12.81
C ALA A 222 17.58 11.68 13.55
N LYS A 223 17.81 11.22 14.79
CA LYS A 223 19.04 11.58 15.55
C LYS A 223 19.52 10.45 16.49
N ARG A 224 20.73 9.91 16.32
CA ARG A 224 21.94 10.38 17.06
C ARG A 224 21.87 11.90 17.24
N SER A 225 21.58 12.35 18.47
CA SER A 225 21.70 13.72 19.00
C SER A 225 20.41 14.32 19.58
N LYS A 226 20.40 14.33 20.92
CA LYS A 226 19.76 15.25 21.86
C LYS A 226 18.23 15.21 22.04
N THR A 227 17.91 14.90 23.30
CA THR A 227 16.68 14.93 24.10
C THR A 227 15.71 16.06 23.75
N VAL A 228 14.42 15.72 23.64
CA VAL A 228 13.32 16.70 23.72
C VAL A 228 12.12 16.14 24.50
N SER A 229 11.55 17.09 25.26
CA SER A 229 10.40 17.06 26.16
C SER A 229 9.09 16.51 25.57
N MET A 230 8.34 15.82 26.43
CA MET A 230 7.03 15.25 26.16
C MET A 230 5.90 16.25 26.43
N SER A 231 5.13 16.63 25.41
CA SER A 231 3.73 17.04 25.62
C SER A 231 2.82 16.74 24.42
N LYS A 232 1.72 16.03 24.75
CA LYS A 232 0.37 15.95 24.15
C LYS A 232 0.20 15.84 22.61
N LEU A 233 -0.20 14.64 22.15
CA LEU A 233 -1.45 14.43 21.39
C LEU A 233 -1.74 12.91 21.30
N MET A 234 -2.77 12.43 21.99
CA MET A 234 -3.34 11.09 21.80
C MET A 234 -4.60 11.24 20.92
N ALA A 235 -4.50 10.80 19.67
CA ALA A 235 -5.63 10.52 18.79
C ALA A 235 -5.16 9.78 17.52
N SER A 236 -4.99 8.45 17.61
CA SER A 236 -5.35 7.51 16.54
C SER A 236 -5.39 6.10 17.13
N LEU A 237 -6.48 5.40 16.87
CA LEU A 237 -6.75 4.04 17.31
C LEU A 237 -5.68 3.07 16.78
N THR A 238 -4.99 2.43 17.73
CA THR A 238 -4.41 1.08 17.68
C THR A 238 -3.86 0.60 16.32
N MET A 239 -2.55 0.73 16.15
CA MET A 239 -1.78 0.18 15.02
C MET A 239 -0.48 -0.50 15.47
N GLN A 240 -0.49 -1.07 16.68
CA GLN A 240 0.62 -1.89 17.17
C GLN A 240 0.06 -3.13 17.86
N SER A 241 -0.17 -4.18 17.08
CA SER A 241 -0.20 -5.54 17.58
C SER A 241 0.40 -6.45 16.50
N LEU A 242 1.45 -7.15 16.90
CA LEU A 242 2.29 -8.09 16.14
C LEU A 242 3.09 -7.54 14.95
N TYR A 243 4.13 -6.75 15.25
CA TYR A 243 5.36 -6.79 14.47
C TYR A 243 6.25 -7.90 15.02
N LEU A 244 6.11 -9.09 14.46
CA LEU A 244 7.15 -10.09 14.49
C LEU A 244 7.52 -10.37 13.05
N LYS A 245 8.83 -10.29 12.77
CA LYS A 245 9.45 -10.64 11.48
C LYS A 245 9.21 -9.49 10.50
N ASN A 246 10.19 -8.91 9.81
CA ASN A 246 10.95 -9.51 8.72
C ASN A 246 12.19 -8.66 8.41
N ARG A 247 13.25 -9.34 7.98
CA ARG A 247 14.08 -8.85 6.89
C ARG A 247 13.44 -9.46 5.64
N VAL A 248 12.83 -8.66 4.78
CA VAL A 248 12.63 -9.11 3.40
C VAL A 248 13.97 -8.90 2.73
N ILE A 249 14.75 -9.97 2.59
CA ILE A 249 15.78 -9.99 1.56
C ILE A 249 14.97 -10.01 0.27
N ILE A 250 14.85 -8.87 -0.40
CA ILE A 250 14.55 -8.88 -1.83
C ILE A 250 15.74 -9.60 -2.45
N SER A 251 15.60 -10.92 -2.55
CA SER A 251 16.61 -11.80 -3.11
C SER A 251 17.04 -11.22 -4.45
N SER A 252 18.34 -11.25 -4.73
CA SER A 252 18.90 -11.00 -6.06
C SER A 252 18.32 -11.93 -7.14
N ARG A 253 17.45 -12.87 -6.77
CA ARG A 253 16.64 -13.72 -7.65
C ARG A 253 15.38 -13.06 -8.21
N LEU A 254 14.98 -11.86 -7.76
CA LEU A 254 14.00 -11.03 -8.48
C LEU A 254 14.65 -10.43 -9.74
N LYS A 255 15.08 -11.30 -10.66
CA LYS A 255 15.19 -10.93 -12.07
C LYS A 255 13.78 -11.07 -12.62
N TRP A 256 13.12 -9.94 -12.81
CA TRP A 256 11.93 -9.87 -13.64
C TRP A 256 12.30 -10.40 -15.03
N VAL A 257 11.65 -11.48 -15.46
CA VAL A 257 11.74 -11.99 -16.83
C VAL A 257 10.54 -11.37 -17.55
N PRO A 258 10.74 -10.40 -18.46
CA PRO A 258 9.64 -9.89 -19.27
C PRO A 258 8.98 -11.07 -20.00
N PRO A 259 7.65 -11.09 -20.18
CA PRO A 259 7.04 -12.00 -21.12
C PRO A 259 7.71 -11.77 -22.47
N SER A 260 8.43 -12.78 -22.97
CA SER A 260 9.02 -12.75 -24.29
C SER A 260 7.89 -12.59 -25.30
N ALA A 261 7.85 -11.45 -25.97
CA ALA A 261 7.01 -11.26 -27.15
C ALA A 261 7.52 -12.18 -28.27
N SER A 262 7.00 -13.40 -28.32
CA SER A 262 6.96 -14.27 -29.51
C SER A 262 6.22 -15.57 -29.19
N CYS A 263 4.90 -15.54 -29.33
CA CYS A 263 4.19 -16.67 -29.89
C CYS A 263 3.83 -16.27 -31.33
N SER A 264 4.66 -16.72 -32.27
CA SER A 264 4.26 -16.94 -33.66
C SER A 264 3.43 -18.21 -33.74
#